data_AF-A0A8S3GEX3-F1
#
_entry.id   AF-A0A8S3GEX3-F1
#
_cell.length_a   1.000
_cell.length_b   1.000
_cell.length_c   1.000
_cell.angle_alpha   90.00
_cell.angle_beta   90.00
_cell.angle_gamma   90.00
#
_symmetry.space_group_name_H-M   'P 1'
#
loop_
_entity.id
_entity.type
_entity.pdbx_description
1 polymer ?
#
loop_
_entity_poly.entity_id
_entity_poly.type
_entity_poly.pdbx_seq_one_letter_code
_entity_poly.pdbx_strand_id
1 'polypeptide(L)'
;FINVGTTNLVNCSDGCYVNNGGCGVNAVCSHNLTTMVIQCTCMTGYTNSGNGTALVCTDSCEVNNGGCDSSAACSHDSVTFAVVCSCSIGFVRSGCDVTAGCIGKFLEY
;
A
#
# COMPACT_ATOMS: atom_id res chain seq x y z
N PHE A 1 11.01 -3.61 -22.26
CA PHE A 1 10.31 -3.07 -23.44
C PHE A 1 9.46 -4.14 -24.08
N ILE A 2 8.30 -3.77 -24.61
CA ILE A 2 7.41 -4.65 -25.38
C ILE A 2 7.12 -4.03 -26.75
N ASN A 3 6.97 -4.87 -27.78
CA ASN A 3 6.61 -4.40 -29.11
C ASN A 3 5.11 -4.08 -29.14
N VAL A 4 4.78 -2.79 -29.25
CA VAL A 4 3.42 -2.27 -29.44
C VAL A 4 3.13 -1.91 -30.90
N GLY A 5 4.08 -2.18 -31.79
CA GLY A 5 3.96 -1.96 -33.22
C GLY A 5 3.26 -3.08 -33.97
N THR A 6 3.41 -3.10 -35.29
CA THR A 6 2.84 -4.12 -36.18
C THR A 6 3.94 -5.04 -36.72
N THR A 7 3.57 -6.05 -37.49
CA THR A 7 4.51 -6.99 -38.13
C THR A 7 5.55 -6.30 -39.01
N ASN A 8 5.24 -5.13 -39.58
CA ASN A 8 6.11 -4.39 -40.49
C ASN A 8 6.70 -3.11 -39.88
N LEU A 9 6.38 -2.81 -38.62
CA LEU A 9 6.93 -1.65 -37.92
C LEU A 9 7.07 -1.98 -36.44
N VAL A 10 8.31 -2.22 -36.01
CA VAL A 10 8.63 -2.41 -34.59
C VAL A 10 8.58 -1.07 -33.88
N ASN A 11 7.75 -0.98 -32.86
CA ASN A 11 7.70 0.16 -31.95
C ASN A 11 7.79 -0.37 -30.52
N CYS A 12 8.84 -0.02 -29.80
CA CYS A 12 9.08 -0.51 -28.45
C CYS A 12 8.62 0.51 -27.42
N SER A 13 7.75 0.09 -26.51
CA SER A 13 7.35 0.88 -25.34
C SER A 13 7.81 0.19 -24.06
N ASP A 14 7.97 0.96 -22.99
CA ASP A 14 8.15 0.40 -21.66
C ASP A 14 6.93 -0.48 -21.31
N GLY A 15 7.18 -1.62 -20.67
CA GLY A 15 6.09 -2.54 -20.31
C GLY A 15 5.11 -1.92 -19.31
N CYS A 16 5.59 -1.04 -18.43
CA CYS A 16 4.74 -0.35 -17.47
C CYS A 16 3.80 0.67 -18.11
N TYR A 17 4.13 1.22 -19.28
CA TYR A 17 3.23 2.11 -20.02
C TYR A 17 2.13 1.36 -20.76
N VAL A 18 2.17 0.02 -20.80
CA VAL A 18 1.17 -0.79 -21.48
C VAL A 18 0.41 -1.61 -20.46
N ASN A 19 -0.87 -1.30 -20.29
CA ASN A 19 -1.75 -1.98 -19.32
C ASN A 19 -1.15 -2.07 -17.90
N ASN A 20 -0.43 -1.02 -17.47
CA ASN A 20 0.27 -0.97 -16.17
C ASN A 20 1.19 -2.19 -15.95
N GLY A 21 1.83 -2.72 -17.00
CA GLY A 21 2.65 -3.93 -16.92
C GLY A 21 1.89 -5.20 -16.49
N GLY A 22 0.56 -5.19 -16.55
CA GLY A 22 -0.29 -6.25 -16.02
C GLY A 22 -0.52 -6.17 -14.50
N CYS A 23 -0.10 -5.10 -13.84
CA CYS A 23 -0.35 -4.89 -12.42
C CYS A 23 -1.83 -4.65 -12.15
N GLY A 24 -2.34 -5.24 -11.07
CA GLY A 24 -3.74 -5.12 -10.65
C GLY A 24 -4.13 -3.71 -10.18
N VAL A 25 -5.40 -3.57 -9.81
CA VAL A 25 -5.92 -2.33 -9.21
C VAL A 25 -5.12 -1.95 -7.96
N ASN A 26 -4.93 -0.65 -7.73
CA ASN A 26 -4.18 -0.11 -6.59
C ASN A 26 -2.72 -0.59 -6.50
N ALA A 27 -2.15 -1.06 -7.61
CA ALA A 27 -0.73 -1.39 -7.74
C ALA A 27 -0.03 -0.46 -8.73
N VAL A 28 1.23 -0.17 -8.46
CA VAL A 28 2.14 0.54 -9.36
C VAL A 28 3.07 -0.45 -10.05
N CYS A 29 3.28 -0.23 -11.35
CA CYS A 29 4.28 -0.94 -12.13
C CYS A 29 5.66 -0.31 -12.00
N SER A 30 6.67 -1.15 -11.86
CA SER A 30 8.08 -0.77 -11.87
C SER A 30 8.92 -1.88 -12.48
N HIS A 31 10.24 -1.68 -12.53
CA HIS A 31 11.20 -2.69 -12.93
C HIS A 31 12.10 -3.07 -11.75
N ASN A 32 12.29 -4.37 -11.57
CA ASN A 32 13.27 -4.87 -10.61
C ASN A 32 14.68 -4.37 -10.98
N LEU A 33 15.39 -3.77 -10.02
CA LEU A 33 16.67 -3.09 -10.27
C LEU A 33 17.81 -4.01 -10.73
N THR A 34 17.69 -5.32 -10.56
CA THR A 34 18.74 -6.29 -10.95
C THR A 34 18.35 -7.05 -12.22
N THR A 35 17.12 -7.57 -12.26
CA THR A 35 16.67 -8.43 -13.35
C THR A 35 15.98 -7.67 -14.48
N MET A 36 15.61 -6.40 -14.25
CA MET A 36 14.79 -5.56 -15.15
C MET A 36 13.42 -6.14 -15.51
N VAL A 37 12.99 -7.21 -14.81
CA VAL A 37 11.65 -7.79 -14.95
C VAL A 37 10.61 -6.84 -14.36
N ILE A 38 9.42 -6.80 -14.96
CA ILE A 38 8.29 -6.04 -14.44
C ILE A 38 7.98 -6.50 -13.01
N GLN A 39 7.82 -5.54 -12.11
CA GLN A 39 7.49 -5.75 -10.72
C GLN A 39 6.29 -4.87 -10.35
N CYS A 40 5.26 -5.49 -9.81
CA CYS A 40 4.08 -4.82 -9.29
C CYS A 40 4.19 -4.67 -7.77
N THR A 41 3.88 -3.49 -7.26
CA THR A 41 3.84 -3.22 -5.82
C THR A 41 2.58 -2.46 -5.47
N CYS A 42 1.97 -2.71 -4.32
CA CYS A 42 0.82 -1.93 -3.88
C CYS A 42 1.18 -0.45 -3.71
N MET A 43 0.25 0.43 -4.07
CA MET A 43 0.38 1.85 -3.83
C MET A 43 0.39 2.13 -2.32
N THR A 44 0.88 3.32 -1.92
CA THR A 44 0.76 3.80 -0.53
C THR A 44 -0.68 3.67 -0.06
N GLY A 45 -0.89 3.19 1.18
CA GLY A 45 -2.22 2.95 1.75
C GLY A 45 -2.87 1.63 1.35
N TYR A 46 -2.18 0.80 0.57
CA TYR A 46 -2.64 -0.55 0.22
C TYR A 46 -1.64 -1.63 0.67
N THR A 47 -2.16 -2.75 1.11
CA THR A 47 -1.40 -3.91 1.57
C THR A 47 -1.65 -5.11 0.66
N ASN A 48 -0.59 -5.88 0.37
CA ASN A 48 -0.75 -7.14 -0.35
C ASN A 48 -1.49 -8.16 0.53
N SER A 49 -2.74 -8.46 0.18
CA SER A 49 -3.59 -9.48 0.80
C SER A 49 -3.65 -10.77 -0.03
N GLY A 50 -2.94 -10.82 -1.17
CA GLY A 50 -2.92 -11.97 -2.06
C GLY A 50 -2.11 -13.14 -1.49
N ASN A 51 -2.39 -14.34 -2.01
CA ASN A 51 -1.73 -15.57 -1.60
C ASN A 51 -0.68 -16.01 -2.63
N GLY A 52 0.46 -16.53 -2.15
CA GLY A 52 1.52 -17.03 -3.01
C GLY A 52 2.11 -15.93 -3.90
N THR A 53 1.98 -16.09 -5.23
CA THR A 53 2.49 -15.13 -6.23
C THR A 53 1.46 -14.09 -6.66
N ALA A 54 0.21 -14.19 -6.20
CA ALA A 54 -0.82 -13.23 -6.55
C ALA A 54 -0.64 -11.94 -5.73
N LEU A 55 -0.53 -10.80 -6.42
CA LEU A 55 -0.58 -9.48 -5.78
C LEU A 55 -2.04 -9.01 -5.77
N VAL A 56 -2.60 -8.83 -4.58
CA VAL A 56 -3.93 -8.23 -4.39
C VAL A 56 -3.78 -7.05 -3.45
N CYS A 57 -3.99 -5.84 -3.94
CA CYS A 57 -3.80 -4.62 -3.16
C CYS A 57 -5.14 -4.19 -2.53
N THR A 58 -5.32 -4.57 -1.27
CA THR A 58 -6.48 -4.22 -0.45
C THR A 58 -6.14 -2.98 0.39
N ASP A 59 -7.14 -2.17 0.69
CA ASP A 59 -7.00 -1.02 1.59
C ASP A 59 -6.31 -1.48 2.89
N SER A 60 -5.23 -0.78 3.28
CA SER A 60 -4.45 -1.17 4.45
C SER A 60 -5.27 -1.14 5.74
N CYS A 61 -6.25 -0.25 5.89
CA CYS A 61 -7.10 -0.22 7.08
C CYS A 61 -8.03 -1.44 7.18
N GLU A 62 -8.37 -2.08 6.07
CA GLU A 62 -9.13 -3.35 6.06
C GLU A 62 -8.26 -4.56 6.40
N VAL A 63 -6.93 -4.43 6.27
CA VAL A 63 -5.96 -5.49 6.54
C VAL A 63 -5.27 -5.23 7.88
N ASN A 64 -5.65 -5.99 8.91
CA ASN A 64 -5.05 -5.88 10.26
C ASN A 64 -5.07 -4.44 10.82
N ASN A 65 -6.16 -3.70 10.57
CA ASN A 65 -6.33 -2.31 11.01
C ASN A 65 -5.17 -1.39 10.60
N GLY A 66 -4.55 -1.61 9.44
CA GLY A 66 -3.37 -0.85 8.98
C GLY A 66 -2.13 -1.01 9.86
N GLY A 67 -2.10 -2.02 10.75
CA GLY A 67 -1.09 -2.16 11.80
C GLY A 67 -1.32 -1.25 13.01
N CYS A 68 -2.45 -0.53 13.06
CA CYS A 68 -2.83 0.26 14.22
C CYS A 68 -3.19 -0.63 15.41
N ASP A 69 -2.98 -0.11 16.62
CA ASP A 69 -3.43 -0.73 17.85
C ASP A 69 -4.94 -1.02 17.82
N SER A 70 -5.37 -2.10 18.49
CA SER A 70 -6.79 -2.49 18.58
C SER A 70 -7.72 -1.42 19.16
N SER A 71 -7.19 -0.47 19.94
CA SER A 71 -7.90 0.66 20.53
C SER A 71 -7.76 1.97 19.72
N ALA A 72 -7.11 1.92 18.56
CA ALA A 72 -6.95 3.02 17.62
C ALA A 72 -7.85 2.83 16.38
N ALA A 73 -8.39 3.94 15.88
CA ALA A 73 -9.04 3.99 14.57
C ALA A 73 -7.98 4.14 13.48
N CYS A 74 -8.06 3.30 12.45
CA CYS A 74 -7.28 3.44 11.23
C CYS A 74 -7.97 4.42 10.26
N SER A 75 -7.17 5.23 9.59
CA SER A 75 -7.59 6.17 8.56
C SER A 75 -6.44 6.43 7.59
N HIS A 76 -6.66 7.25 6.57
CA HIS A 76 -5.61 7.66 5.63
C HIS A 76 -5.33 9.16 5.73
N ASP A 77 -4.05 9.52 5.62
CA ASP A 77 -3.63 10.89 5.42
C ASP A 77 -4.21 11.42 4.11
N SER A 78 -4.78 12.62 4.14
CA SER A 78 -5.53 13.17 3.01
C SER A 78 -4.67 13.55 1.80
N VAL A 79 -3.36 13.65 1.96
CA VAL A 79 -2.43 14.07 0.89
C VAL A 79 -1.66 12.88 0.34
N THR A 80 -1.12 12.06 1.23
CA THR A 80 -0.22 10.95 0.88
C THR A 80 -0.93 9.60 0.80
N PHE A 81 -2.16 9.51 1.32
CA PHE A 81 -2.92 8.27 1.50
C PHE A 81 -2.22 7.23 2.40
N ALA A 82 -1.19 7.65 3.17
CA ALA A 82 -0.53 6.79 4.15
C ALA A 82 -1.47 6.45 5.31
N VAL A 83 -1.28 5.29 5.93
CA VAL A 83 -2.05 4.87 7.11
C VAL A 83 -1.79 5.84 8.27
N VAL A 84 -2.87 6.25 8.94
CA VAL A 84 -2.85 7.10 10.14
C VAL A 84 -3.67 6.44 11.23
N CYS A 85 -3.02 6.19 12.37
CA CYS A 85 -3.65 5.65 13.57
C CYS A 85 -4.02 6.78 14.55
N SER A 86 -5.29 6.81 14.97
CA SER A 86 -5.80 7.79 15.95
C SER A 86 -6.39 7.08 17.17
N CYS A 87 -5.85 7.35 18.36
CA CYS A 87 -6.36 6.76 19.59
C CYS A 87 -7.81 7.19 19.86
N SER A 88 -8.64 6.24 20.29
CA SER A 88 -10.03 6.49 20.67
C SER A 88 -10.14 7.46 21.86
N ILE A 89 -11.30 8.11 22.01
CA ILE A 89 -11.59 9.01 23.13
C ILE A 89 -11.32 8.29 24.47
N GLY A 90 -10.56 8.92 25.37
CA GLY A 90 -10.17 8.35 26.66
C GLY A 90 -8.78 7.72 26.69
N PHE A 91 -8.11 7.59 25.55
CA PHE A 91 -6.73 7.13 25.43
C PHE A 91 -5.80 8.30 25.09
N VAL A 92 -4.55 8.24 25.55
CA VAL A 92 -3.48 9.16 25.15
C VAL A 92 -2.38 8.43 24.40
N ARG A 93 -1.71 9.21 23.56
CA ARG A 93 -0.55 8.78 22.79
C ARG A 93 0.56 8.35 23.73
N SER A 94 0.89 7.06 23.75
CA SER A 94 2.23 6.58 24.11
C SER A 94 3.10 6.46 22.85
N GLY A 95 3.06 7.46 21.96
CA GLY A 95 3.85 7.49 20.72
C GLY A 95 3.22 6.78 19.52
N CYS A 96 2.06 7.22 19.03
CA CYS A 96 1.34 6.58 17.93
C CYS A 96 2.07 6.74 16.58
N ASP A 97 3.01 5.85 16.35
CA ASP A 97 3.51 5.36 15.07
C ASP A 97 3.22 3.84 15.03
N VAL A 98 3.44 3.14 13.91
CA VAL A 98 3.15 1.69 13.74
C VAL A 98 3.84 0.74 14.76
N THR A 99 4.61 1.30 15.70
CA THR A 99 5.35 0.60 16.76
C THR A 99 4.89 0.92 18.18
N ALA A 100 3.98 1.88 18.41
CA ALA A 100 3.55 2.20 19.77
C ALA A 100 2.03 2.38 19.92
N GLY A 101 1.51 1.72 20.96
CA GLY A 101 0.08 1.58 21.24
C GLY A 101 -0.55 2.78 21.96
N CYS A 102 -1.87 2.73 22.08
CA CYS A 102 -2.65 3.69 22.85
C CYS A 102 -2.71 3.24 24.32
N ILE A 103 -2.44 4.14 25.26
CA ILE A 103 -2.58 3.86 26.70
C ILE A 103 -3.79 4.61 27.25
N GLY A 104 -4.55 3.96 28.13
CA GLY A 104 -5.70 4.61 28.78
C GLY A 104 -5.25 5.83 29.57
N LYS A 105 -6.02 6.93 29.51
CA LYS A 105 -5.86 8.01 30.49
C LYS A 105 -6.26 7.46 31.84
N PHE A 106 -5.34 7.42 32.80
CA PHE A 106 -5.72 7.36 34.21
C PHE A 106 -6.52 8.64 34.49
N LEU A 107 -7.82 8.48 34.77
CA LEU A 107 -8.63 9.57 35.32
C LEU A 107 -8.11 9.79 36.73
N GLU A 108 -7.21 10.76 36.91
CA GLU A 108 -6.94 11.31 38.23
C GLU A 108 -8.23 12.00 38.70
N TYR A 109 -8.95 11.31 39.60
CA TYR A 109 -10.01 11.88 40.43
C TYR A 109 -9.46 12.18 41.82
#